data_AF-A0A6N9CE46-F1
#
_entry.id   AF-A0A6N9CE46-F1
#
_cell.length_a   1.000
_cell.length_b   1.000
_cell.length_c   1.000
_cell.angle_alpha   90.00
_cell.angle_beta   90.00
_cell.angle_gamma   90.00
#
_symmetry.space_group_name_H-M   'P 1'
#
loop_
_entity.id
_entity.type
_entity.pdbx_description
1 polymer ?
#
loop_
_entity_poly.entity_id
_entity_poly.type
_entity_poly.pdbx_seq_one_letter_code
_entity_poly.pdbx_strand_id
1 'polypeptide(L)'
;MKDAAFFETPILFMEPVSGGSRISPEHKNRVFNSHRVPIWNTRRPSGLSKYTDTEVQRLREYVINRGGFLYIATHGTTDNAMKGTRRVLRDLLPEHPLGLVPNDHPIYNTYYSLNGPLRFPLRHVVYSGITIPLHFGPYSELQGITIDGRLAVLVDTEQMMHVIDGKVQKPFYGHLYSQNQVLEEFAPHAARHMINIVIYAITHGNISDYSNYVPETVLKDSADKGLRKKAPTVTQKL
;
A
#
# COMPACT_ATOMS: atom_id res chain seq x y z
N MET A 1 1.67 16.94 5.20
CA MET A 1 2.60 16.53 4.15
C MET A 1 3.18 17.79 3.53
N LYS A 2 4.08 18.44 4.27
CA LYS A 2 4.61 19.76 3.90
C LYS A 2 5.94 19.69 3.16
N ASP A 3 6.72 18.64 3.44
CA ASP A 3 8.01 18.38 2.81
C ASP A 3 7.81 17.91 1.36
N ALA A 4 8.48 18.57 0.41
CA ALA A 4 8.42 18.21 -1.00
C ALA A 4 9.13 16.89 -1.29
N ALA A 5 10.19 16.57 -0.53
CA ALA A 5 10.97 15.33 -0.70
C ALA A 5 10.10 14.07 -0.53
N PHE A 6 9.03 14.18 0.26
CA PHE A 6 8.05 13.12 0.47
C PHE A 6 7.39 12.66 -0.84
N PHE A 7 7.15 13.59 -1.77
CA PHE A 7 6.50 13.33 -3.06
C PHE A 7 7.49 12.98 -4.18
N GLU A 8 8.78 12.86 -3.86
CA GLU A 8 9.82 12.36 -4.77
C GLU A 8 9.95 10.82 -4.72
N THR A 9 9.10 10.15 -3.93
CA THR A 9 9.12 8.69 -3.80
C THR A 9 8.20 8.03 -4.85
N PRO A 10 8.60 6.90 -5.47
CA PRO A 10 7.78 6.19 -6.46
C PRO A 10 6.46 5.68 -5.88
N ILE A 11 6.45 5.39 -4.58
CA ILE A 11 5.33 4.79 -3.87
C ILE A 11 5.17 5.43 -2.50
N LEU A 12 3.93 5.77 -2.16
CA LEU A 12 3.53 6.18 -0.82
C LEU A 12 2.67 5.10 -0.16
N PHE A 13 3.06 4.71 1.06
CA PHE A 13 2.28 3.81 1.90
C PHE A 13 1.34 4.63 2.78
N MET A 14 0.04 4.50 2.54
CA MET A 14 -1.01 5.13 3.32
C MET A 14 -1.48 4.18 4.42
N GLU A 15 -1.03 4.47 5.64
CA GLU A 15 -1.18 3.59 6.79
C GLU A 15 -2.53 3.77 7.50
N PRO A 16 -3.22 2.69 7.83
CA PRO A 16 -4.42 2.75 8.64
C PRO A 16 -4.07 3.06 10.09
N VAL A 17 -4.83 3.99 10.67
CA VAL A 17 -4.72 4.32 12.08
C VAL A 17 -6.04 4.04 12.80
N SER A 18 -5.96 3.27 13.87
CA SER A 18 -7.07 3.11 14.81
C SER A 18 -7.20 4.42 15.60
N GLY A 19 -8.27 5.19 15.37
CA GLY A 19 -8.59 6.39 16.15
C GLY A 19 -8.93 6.14 17.65
N GLY A 20 -8.54 4.99 18.21
CA GLY A 20 -8.84 4.58 19.57
C GLY A 20 -7.84 5.04 20.64
N SER A 21 -8.24 4.88 21.90
CA SER A 21 -7.56 5.21 23.15
C SER A 21 -6.29 4.39 23.48
N ARG A 22 -5.89 3.44 22.63
CA ARG A 22 -4.71 2.57 22.85
C ARG A 22 -3.38 3.12 22.32
N ILE A 23 -3.39 4.33 21.76
CA ILE A 23 -2.19 5.00 21.27
C ILE A 23 -1.88 6.12 22.26
N SER A 24 -0.64 6.14 22.80
CA SER A 24 -0.23 7.18 23.75
C SER A 24 -0.42 8.58 23.14
N PRO A 25 -0.76 9.60 23.94
CA PRO A 25 -0.89 10.98 23.45
C PRO A 25 0.34 11.45 22.65
N GLU A 26 1.54 11.03 23.05
CA GLU A 26 2.78 11.28 22.32
C GLU A 26 2.84 10.60 20.96
N HIS A 27 2.47 9.30 20.86
CA HIS A 27 2.36 8.62 19.57
C HIS A 27 1.26 9.25 18.70
N LYS A 28 0.17 9.73 19.30
CA LYS A 28 -0.86 10.48 18.59
C LYS A 28 -0.27 11.74 17.97
N ASN A 29 0.47 12.55 18.73
CA ASN A 29 1.09 13.76 18.20
C ASN A 29 2.17 13.46 17.15
N ARG A 30 3.00 12.42 17.34
CA ARG A 30 4.10 12.09 16.44
C ARG A 30 3.66 11.47 15.11
N VAL A 31 2.55 10.72 15.10
CA VAL A 31 2.05 10.04 13.89
C VAL A 31 0.84 10.75 13.29
N PHE A 32 -0.13 11.17 14.11
CA PHE A 32 -1.38 11.77 13.61
C PHE A 32 -1.25 13.25 13.30
N ASN A 33 -0.49 14.00 14.09
CA ASN A 33 -0.38 15.45 13.92
C ASN A 33 0.89 15.86 13.17
N SER A 34 1.81 14.93 12.90
CA SER A 34 3.03 15.25 12.16
C SER A 34 2.76 15.47 10.66
N HIS A 35 1.69 14.88 10.12
CA HIS A 35 1.37 14.88 8.69
C HIS A 35 2.58 14.49 7.81
N ARG A 36 3.50 13.67 8.35
CA ARG A 36 4.73 13.22 7.65
C ARG A 36 4.53 11.91 6.88
N VAL A 37 3.41 11.22 7.14
CA VAL A 37 3.03 9.95 6.53
C VAL A 37 1.55 10.07 6.15
N PRO A 38 1.10 9.53 5.01
CA PRO A 38 -0.31 9.52 4.69
C PRO A 38 -0.96 8.46 5.59
N ILE A 39 -1.97 8.86 6.34
CA ILE A 39 -2.76 8.01 7.23
C ILE A 39 -4.25 8.11 6.93
N TRP A 40 -4.99 7.06 7.27
CA TRP A 40 -6.46 7.08 7.20
C TRP A 40 -7.09 6.37 8.40
N ASN A 41 -8.32 6.77 8.76
CA ASN A 41 -8.96 6.27 9.99
C ASN A 41 -9.80 5.02 9.75
N THR A 42 -9.48 3.94 10.45
CA THR A 42 -10.17 2.64 10.33
C THR A 42 -11.46 2.52 11.13
N ARG A 43 -11.66 3.34 12.17
CA ARG A 43 -12.82 3.23 13.08
C ARG A 43 -13.91 4.25 12.82
N ARG A 44 -13.52 5.43 12.34
CA ARG A 44 -14.45 6.48 11.95
C ARG A 44 -14.03 6.91 10.53
N PRO A 45 -14.77 6.50 9.49
CA PRO A 45 -14.45 6.84 8.12
C PRO A 45 -14.71 8.35 7.92
N SER A 46 -13.76 9.17 8.36
CA SER A 46 -13.79 10.63 8.20
C SER A 46 -13.18 11.07 6.87
N GLY A 47 -12.75 10.11 6.04
CA GLY A 47 -12.06 10.41 4.79
C GLY A 47 -10.78 11.18 5.02
N LEU A 48 -10.57 12.21 4.20
CA LEU A 48 -9.43 13.11 4.32
C LEU A 48 -9.70 14.34 5.20
N SER A 49 -10.77 14.36 6.00
CA SER A 49 -11.16 15.54 6.81
C SER A 49 -10.12 16.00 7.86
N LYS A 50 -9.04 15.25 8.06
CA LYS A 50 -7.91 15.63 8.93
C LYS A 50 -6.79 16.33 8.19
N TYR A 51 -6.80 16.31 6.87
CA TYR A 51 -5.85 16.98 6.03
C TYR A 51 -6.35 18.38 5.69
N THR A 52 -5.40 19.29 5.52
CA THR A 52 -5.69 20.59 4.89
C THR A 52 -5.94 20.42 3.40
N ASP A 53 -6.67 21.34 2.79
CA ASP A 53 -6.93 21.33 1.34
C ASP A 53 -5.64 21.28 0.53
N THR A 54 -4.60 22.01 0.97
CA THR A 54 -3.26 21.97 0.37
C THR A 54 -2.63 20.58 0.41
N GLU A 55 -2.81 19.83 1.49
CA GLU A 55 -2.28 18.48 1.62
C GLU A 55 -3.04 17.46 0.76
N VAL A 56 -4.36 17.60 0.66
CA VAL A 56 -5.18 16.81 -0.26
C VAL A 56 -4.78 17.10 -1.70
N GLN A 57 -4.61 18.37 -2.05
CA GLN A 57 -4.21 18.78 -3.39
C GLN A 57 -2.82 18.25 -3.77
N ARG A 58 -1.85 18.26 -2.84
CA ARG A 58 -0.51 17.70 -3.08
C ARG A 58 -0.53 16.18 -3.27
N LEU A 59 -1.31 15.45 -2.47
CA LEU A 59 -1.50 14.01 -2.67
C LEU A 59 -2.14 13.72 -4.02
N ARG A 60 -3.14 14.53 -4.41
CA ARG A 60 -3.82 14.41 -5.68
C ARG A 60 -2.88 14.68 -6.85
N GLU A 61 -2.10 15.76 -6.77
CA GLU A 61 -1.07 16.09 -7.77
C GLU A 61 0.00 14.99 -7.87
N TYR A 62 0.42 14.43 -6.74
CA TYR A 62 1.35 13.30 -6.70
C TYR A 62 0.83 12.09 -7.47
N VAL A 63 -0.42 11.70 -7.24
CA VAL A 63 -1.01 10.53 -7.90
C VAL A 63 -1.33 10.81 -9.37
N ILE A 64 -1.98 11.94 -9.68
CA ILE A 64 -2.47 12.24 -11.03
C ILE A 64 -1.35 12.76 -11.93
N ASN A 65 -0.71 13.87 -11.54
CA ASN A 65 0.17 14.64 -12.42
C ASN A 65 1.61 14.11 -12.40
N ARG A 66 2.09 13.68 -11.23
CA ARG A 66 3.48 13.26 -11.07
C ARG A 66 3.71 11.78 -11.36
N GLY A 67 2.65 10.99 -11.54
CA GLY A 67 2.79 9.56 -11.82
C GLY A 67 3.17 8.72 -10.59
N GLY A 68 2.91 9.22 -9.38
CA GLY A 68 3.13 8.49 -8.14
C GLY A 68 2.16 7.31 -7.96
N PHE A 69 2.51 6.42 -7.04
CA PHE A 69 1.71 5.24 -6.70
C PHE A 69 1.29 5.27 -5.24
N LEU A 70 -0.01 5.09 -4.96
CA LEU A 70 -0.52 5.06 -3.59
C LEU A 70 -0.88 3.62 -3.17
N TYR A 71 -0.15 3.08 -2.20
CA TYR A 71 -0.49 1.81 -1.56
C TYR A 71 -1.27 2.06 -0.29
N ILE A 72 -2.53 1.61 -0.22
CA ILE A 72 -3.38 1.75 0.95
C ILE A 72 -3.39 0.42 1.71
N ALA A 73 -2.65 0.37 2.80
CA ALA A 73 -2.67 -0.77 3.70
C ALA A 73 -4.03 -0.85 4.43
N THR A 74 -4.55 -2.06 4.61
CA THR A 74 -5.80 -2.28 5.34
C THR A 74 -5.60 -3.09 6.62
N HIS A 75 -6.42 -2.81 7.62
CA HIS A 75 -6.42 -3.50 8.92
C HIS A 75 -7.86 -3.77 9.36
N GLY A 76 -8.08 -4.90 10.04
CA GLY A 76 -9.41 -5.32 10.51
C GLY A 76 -10.20 -6.05 9.44
N THR A 77 -11.53 -6.05 9.52
CA THR A 77 -12.38 -6.69 8.49
C THR A 77 -12.29 -5.93 7.18
N THR A 78 -12.30 -6.64 6.05
CA THR A 78 -12.24 -6.03 4.72
C THR A 78 -13.38 -5.04 4.50
N ASP A 79 -14.61 -5.34 4.95
CA ASP A 79 -15.74 -4.41 4.84
C ASP A 79 -15.50 -3.07 5.59
N ASN A 80 -15.01 -3.11 6.82
CA ASN A 80 -14.72 -1.89 7.58
C ASN A 80 -13.58 -1.10 6.95
N ALA A 81 -12.55 -1.81 6.49
CA ALA A 81 -11.44 -1.16 5.84
C ALA A 81 -11.88 -0.46 4.55
N MET A 82 -12.65 -1.17 3.72
CA MET A 82 -13.16 -0.66 2.46
C MET A 82 -14.09 0.55 2.62
N LYS A 83 -14.89 0.63 3.69
CA LYS A 83 -15.69 1.83 3.99
C LYS A 83 -14.81 3.08 4.17
N GLY A 84 -13.75 2.98 4.96
CA GLY A 84 -12.82 4.08 5.18
C GLY A 84 -12.02 4.45 3.93
N THR A 85 -11.46 3.45 3.25
CA THR A 85 -10.69 3.64 2.02
C THR A 85 -11.52 4.27 0.91
N ARG A 86 -12.77 3.82 0.70
CA ARG A 86 -13.67 4.41 -0.30
C ARG A 86 -13.97 5.88 -0.01
N ARG A 87 -14.09 6.25 1.26
CA ARG A 87 -14.31 7.65 1.62
C ARG A 87 -13.06 8.48 1.31
N VAL A 88 -11.87 8.01 1.70
CA VAL A 88 -10.60 8.66 1.37
C VAL A 88 -10.43 8.85 -0.14
N LEU A 89 -10.67 7.80 -0.92
CA LEU A 89 -10.50 7.85 -2.36
C LEU A 89 -11.55 8.71 -3.06
N ARG A 90 -12.78 8.78 -2.53
CA ARG A 90 -13.78 9.73 -3.01
C ARG A 90 -13.38 11.19 -2.75
N ASP A 91 -12.77 11.45 -1.60
CA ASP A 91 -12.30 12.80 -1.27
C ASP A 91 -11.04 13.16 -2.10
N LEU A 92 -10.19 12.17 -2.43
CA LEU A 92 -8.92 12.39 -3.14
C LEU A 92 -9.04 12.39 -4.68
N LEU A 93 -9.78 11.42 -5.22
CA LEU A 93 -9.88 11.07 -6.65
C LEU A 93 -11.35 10.83 -7.05
N PRO A 94 -12.27 11.81 -6.83
CA PRO A 94 -13.71 11.61 -7.07
C PRO A 94 -14.07 11.20 -8.50
N GLU A 95 -13.26 11.59 -9.47
CA GLU A 95 -13.45 11.32 -10.90
C GLU A 95 -12.92 9.95 -11.36
N HIS A 96 -12.17 9.24 -10.51
CA HIS A 96 -11.61 7.94 -10.85
C HIS A 96 -12.25 6.82 -10.01
N PRO A 97 -12.93 5.84 -10.64
CA PRO A 97 -13.64 4.81 -9.91
C PRO A 97 -12.68 3.80 -9.27
N LEU A 98 -13.00 3.40 -8.04
CA LEU A 98 -12.38 2.25 -7.38
C LEU A 98 -12.98 0.96 -7.96
N GLY A 99 -12.14 0.10 -8.52
CA GLY A 99 -12.55 -1.17 -9.11
C GLY A 99 -11.64 -2.33 -8.71
N LEU A 100 -11.97 -3.52 -9.22
CA LEU A 100 -11.14 -4.71 -9.08
C LEU A 100 -9.84 -4.55 -9.89
N VAL A 101 -8.73 -5.05 -9.35
CA VAL A 101 -7.49 -5.21 -10.12
C VAL A 101 -7.59 -6.50 -10.94
N PRO A 102 -7.55 -6.45 -12.29
CA PRO A 102 -7.67 -7.65 -13.13
C PRO A 102 -6.63 -8.72 -12.81
N ASN A 103 -6.99 -9.99 -12.84
CA ASN A 103 -6.10 -11.10 -12.45
C ASN A 103 -4.87 -11.27 -13.36
N ASP A 104 -4.93 -10.74 -14.57
CA ASP A 104 -3.84 -10.69 -15.55
C ASP A 104 -3.03 -9.38 -15.47
N HIS A 105 -3.33 -8.50 -14.52
CA HIS A 105 -2.66 -7.22 -14.40
C HIS A 105 -1.14 -7.40 -14.16
N PRO A 106 -0.27 -6.58 -14.79
CA PRO A 106 1.18 -6.74 -14.69
C PRO A 106 1.71 -6.71 -13.26
N ILE A 107 1.01 -6.09 -12.30
CA ILE A 107 1.40 -6.04 -10.88
C ILE A 107 1.65 -7.41 -10.25
N TYR A 108 1.04 -8.48 -10.78
CA TYR A 108 1.30 -9.83 -10.29
C TYR A 108 2.56 -10.46 -10.90
N ASN A 109 3.10 -9.90 -11.97
CA ASN A 109 4.14 -10.50 -12.79
C ASN A 109 5.30 -9.56 -13.16
N THR A 110 5.43 -8.40 -12.51
CA THR A 110 6.45 -7.40 -12.85
C THR A 110 7.89 -7.89 -12.60
N TYR A 111 8.12 -8.65 -11.53
CA TYR A 111 9.46 -9.17 -11.18
C TYR A 111 9.43 -10.68 -10.90
N TYR A 112 8.63 -11.12 -9.94
CA TYR A 112 8.27 -12.52 -9.74
C TYR A 112 7.04 -12.86 -10.58
N SER A 113 7.03 -14.04 -11.19
CA SER A 113 5.83 -14.58 -11.83
C SER A 113 4.91 -15.18 -10.78
N LEU A 114 3.75 -14.55 -10.58
CA LEU A 114 2.68 -15.05 -9.71
C LEU A 114 1.48 -15.44 -10.56
N ASN A 115 0.83 -16.55 -10.22
CA ASN A 115 -0.38 -17.02 -10.91
C ASN A 115 -1.63 -16.23 -10.48
N GLY A 116 -1.57 -14.90 -10.60
CA GLY A 116 -2.64 -13.98 -10.25
C GLY A 116 -2.63 -13.54 -8.78
N PRO A 117 -3.78 -13.05 -8.25
CA PRO A 117 -3.87 -12.55 -6.89
C PRO A 117 -3.57 -13.64 -5.87
N LEU A 118 -2.62 -13.36 -4.98
CA LEU A 118 -2.38 -14.20 -3.82
C LEU A 118 -3.54 -14.06 -2.83
N ARG A 119 -4.00 -15.20 -2.33
CA ARG A 119 -4.98 -15.30 -1.24
C ARG A 119 -4.28 -15.86 -0.02
N PHE A 120 -4.38 -15.16 1.09
CA PHE A 120 -3.90 -15.68 2.37
C PHE A 120 -5.06 -16.29 3.14
N PRO A 121 -4.82 -17.37 3.91
CA PRO A 121 -5.89 -18.13 4.53
C PRO A 121 -6.83 -17.22 5.32
N LEU A 122 -8.12 -17.41 5.03
CA LEU A 122 -9.25 -16.63 5.53
C LEU A 122 -9.11 -16.39 7.03
N ARG A 123 -8.69 -15.19 7.39
CA ARG A 123 -8.59 -14.77 8.78
C ARG A 123 -10.01 -14.63 9.33
N HIS A 124 -10.24 -14.99 10.59
CA HIS A 124 -11.49 -14.65 11.28
C HIS A 124 -11.17 -13.93 12.58
N VAL A 125 -12.02 -12.98 12.98
CA VAL A 125 -11.96 -12.39 14.31
C VAL A 125 -13.07 -12.97 15.14
N VAL A 126 -12.73 -13.45 16.33
CA VAL A 126 -13.73 -13.77 17.35
C VAL A 126 -14.04 -12.48 18.11
N TYR A 127 -15.22 -11.93 17.90
CA TYR A 127 -15.73 -10.78 18.65
C TYR A 127 -16.96 -11.22 19.44
N SER A 128 -16.89 -11.13 20.76
CA SER A 128 -17.99 -11.54 21.67
C SER A 128 -18.54 -12.96 21.41
N GLY A 129 -17.64 -13.92 21.11
CA GLY A 129 -18.02 -15.31 20.86
C GLY A 129 -18.49 -15.63 19.43
N ILE A 130 -18.51 -14.63 18.52
CA ILE A 130 -18.90 -14.82 17.12
C ILE A 130 -17.65 -14.80 16.23
N THR A 131 -17.50 -15.83 15.39
CA THR A 131 -16.46 -15.93 14.37
C THR A 131 -16.86 -15.13 13.14
N ILE A 132 -16.19 -14.00 12.89
CA ILE A 132 -16.44 -13.14 11.72
C ILE A 132 -15.31 -13.37 10.71
N PRO A 133 -15.58 -13.84 9.47
CA PRO A 133 -14.56 -13.89 8.43
C PRO A 133 -14.09 -12.47 8.11
N LEU A 134 -12.78 -12.25 8.14
CA LEU A 134 -12.17 -10.96 7.82
C LEU A 134 -12.30 -10.66 6.32
N HIS A 135 -12.22 -11.68 5.46
CA HIS A 135 -12.52 -11.59 4.03
C HIS A 135 -13.98 -12.01 3.78
N PHE A 136 -14.93 -11.22 4.26
CA PHE A 136 -16.35 -11.39 3.96
C PHE A 136 -16.86 -10.20 3.13
N GLY A 137 -17.74 -10.49 2.16
CA GLY A 137 -18.32 -9.48 1.26
C GLY A 137 -17.65 -9.44 -0.12
N PRO A 138 -18.05 -8.48 -0.99
CA PRO A 138 -17.68 -8.47 -2.42
C PRO A 138 -16.23 -8.04 -2.70
N TYR A 139 -15.41 -7.82 -1.67
CA TYR A 139 -14.03 -7.30 -1.78
C TYR A 139 -13.01 -8.40 -1.55
N SER A 140 -13.29 -9.59 -2.05
CA SER A 140 -12.37 -10.73 -1.93
C SER A 140 -11.10 -10.53 -2.72
N GLU A 141 -10.97 -9.50 -3.57
CA GLU A 141 -9.82 -9.24 -4.44
C GLU A 141 -9.27 -7.83 -4.26
N LEU A 142 -7.99 -7.65 -4.62
CA LEU A 142 -7.33 -6.35 -4.61
C LEU A 142 -8.17 -5.32 -5.36
N GLN A 143 -8.30 -4.15 -4.77
CA GLN A 143 -9.02 -3.03 -5.36
C GLN A 143 -8.02 -1.96 -5.77
N GLY A 144 -8.36 -1.16 -6.77
CA GLY A 144 -7.48 -0.09 -7.18
C GLY A 144 -8.14 0.93 -8.10
N ILE A 145 -7.37 1.97 -8.39
CA ILE A 145 -7.75 3.04 -9.31
C ILE A 145 -6.74 3.08 -10.44
N THR A 146 -7.24 2.98 -11.67
CA THR A 146 -6.46 3.13 -12.89
C THR A 146 -6.59 4.55 -13.42
N ILE A 147 -5.45 5.17 -13.74
CA ILE A 147 -5.35 6.51 -14.34
C ILE A 147 -4.43 6.37 -15.55
N ASP A 148 -4.88 6.83 -16.72
CA ASP A 148 -4.11 6.77 -17.98
C ASP A 148 -3.53 5.38 -18.29
N GLY A 149 -4.31 4.32 -18.00
CA GLY A 149 -3.93 2.93 -18.29
C GLY A 149 -2.96 2.28 -17.29
N ARG A 150 -2.46 3.01 -16.28
CA ARG A 150 -1.67 2.43 -15.18
C ARG A 150 -2.48 2.35 -13.89
N LEU A 151 -2.19 1.35 -13.07
CA LEU A 151 -2.69 1.30 -11.70
C LEU A 151 -1.97 2.39 -10.89
N ALA A 152 -2.72 3.38 -10.41
CA ALA A 152 -2.18 4.52 -9.67
C ALA A 152 -2.42 4.39 -8.15
N VAL A 153 -3.46 3.65 -7.77
CA VAL A 153 -3.78 3.34 -6.37
C VAL A 153 -4.02 1.85 -6.25
N LEU A 154 -3.44 1.23 -5.22
CA LEU A 154 -3.75 -0.13 -4.81
C LEU A 154 -4.26 -0.12 -3.37
N VAL A 155 -5.40 -0.77 -3.13
CA VAL A 155 -5.93 -1.08 -1.80
C VAL A 155 -5.63 -2.53 -1.50
N ASP A 156 -4.78 -2.76 -0.51
CA ASP A 156 -4.39 -4.09 -0.05
C ASP A 156 -5.49 -4.71 0.80
N THR A 157 -6.43 -5.40 0.15
CA THR A 157 -7.51 -6.14 0.82
C THR A 157 -7.02 -7.41 1.52
N GLU A 158 -5.81 -7.86 1.22
CA GLU A 158 -5.19 -9.12 1.68
C GLU A 158 -4.34 -8.94 2.94
N GLN A 159 -4.08 -7.69 3.33
CA GLN A 159 -3.29 -7.34 4.52
C GLN A 159 -1.89 -7.94 4.48
N MET A 160 -1.24 -7.83 3.32
CA MET A 160 0.03 -8.48 3.01
C MET A 160 1.14 -8.11 4.00
N MET A 161 1.15 -6.86 4.46
CA MET A 161 2.11 -6.41 5.47
C MET A 161 1.98 -7.20 6.79
N HIS A 162 0.76 -7.54 7.21
CA HIS A 162 0.50 -8.38 8.39
C HIS A 162 0.89 -9.84 8.21
N VAL A 163 0.93 -10.30 6.96
CA VAL A 163 1.42 -11.64 6.63
C VAL A 163 2.94 -11.67 6.78
N ILE A 164 3.62 -10.62 6.29
CA ILE A 164 5.09 -10.51 6.31
C ILE A 164 5.63 -10.35 7.73
N ASP A 165 5.00 -9.53 8.58
CA ASP A 165 5.46 -9.29 9.95
C ASP A 165 4.89 -10.30 10.98
N GLY A 166 4.05 -11.22 10.52
CA GLY A 166 3.36 -12.22 11.34
C GLY A 166 2.34 -11.63 12.32
N LYS A 167 1.90 -10.38 12.16
CA LYS A 167 0.84 -9.72 12.94
C LYS A 167 -0.57 -10.01 12.42
N VAL A 168 -0.71 -11.10 11.68
CA VAL A 168 -1.96 -11.82 11.45
C VAL A 168 -2.77 -11.98 12.75
N GLN A 169 -4.03 -11.50 12.74
CA GLN A 169 -4.90 -11.56 13.91
C GLN A 169 -5.28 -13.02 14.23
N LYS A 170 -5.15 -13.41 15.50
CA LYS A 170 -5.60 -14.70 16.04
C LYS A 170 -7.15 -14.77 16.06
N PRO A 171 -7.77 -15.95 15.88
CA PRO A 171 -7.16 -17.27 15.70
C PRO A 171 -6.69 -17.54 14.26
N PHE A 172 -5.69 -18.41 14.14
CA PHE A 172 -5.22 -18.93 12.86
C PHE A 172 -6.16 -20.03 12.36
N TYR A 173 -6.35 -20.13 11.05
CA TYR A 173 -7.30 -21.07 10.43
C TYR A 173 -6.76 -22.51 10.42
N GLY A 174 -7.62 -23.49 10.72
CA GLY A 174 -7.38 -24.91 10.43
C GLY A 174 -6.17 -25.52 11.15
N HIS A 175 -5.17 -25.96 10.38
CA HIS A 175 -3.96 -26.69 10.79
C HIS A 175 -2.76 -25.77 11.10
N LEU A 176 -2.94 -24.46 10.96
CA LEU A 176 -1.93 -23.47 11.33
C LEU A 176 -2.20 -23.09 12.79
N TYR A 177 -1.40 -23.62 13.69
CA TYR A 177 -1.55 -23.43 15.13
C TYR A 177 -0.60 -22.36 15.68
N SER A 178 0.39 -21.94 14.89
CA SER A 178 1.42 -20.98 15.31
C SER A 178 1.68 -19.89 14.27
N GLN A 179 2.13 -18.73 14.76
CA GLN A 179 2.60 -17.62 13.93
C GLN A 179 3.77 -18.05 13.03
N ASN A 180 4.62 -18.98 13.49
CA ASN A 180 5.75 -19.48 12.72
C ASN A 180 5.31 -20.20 11.43
N GLN A 181 4.26 -21.02 11.49
CA GLN A 181 3.73 -21.68 10.29
C GLN A 181 3.20 -20.65 9.28
N VAL A 182 2.57 -19.56 9.74
CA VAL A 182 2.14 -18.49 8.83
C VAL A 182 3.33 -17.78 8.19
N LEU A 183 4.39 -17.54 8.97
CA LEU A 183 5.62 -16.92 8.47
C LEU A 183 6.35 -17.83 7.48
N GLU A 184 6.44 -19.13 7.75
CA GLU A 184 7.12 -20.09 6.86
C GLU A 184 6.35 -20.30 5.56
N GLU A 185 5.03 -20.41 5.63
CA GLU A 185 4.20 -20.71 4.47
C GLU A 185 3.88 -19.46 3.66
N PHE A 186 3.39 -18.39 4.27
CA PHE A 186 2.76 -17.28 3.53
C PHE A 186 3.62 -16.02 3.42
N ALA A 187 4.50 -15.74 4.38
CA ALA A 187 5.31 -14.52 4.33
C ALA A 187 6.19 -14.44 3.07
N PRO A 188 6.82 -15.53 2.57
CA PRO A 188 7.56 -15.50 1.32
C PRO A 188 6.68 -15.12 0.12
N HIS A 189 5.44 -15.60 0.06
CA HIS A 189 4.51 -15.26 -1.02
C HIS A 189 4.07 -13.79 -0.94
N ALA A 190 3.68 -13.33 0.24
CA ALA A 190 3.35 -11.92 0.48
C ALA A 190 4.52 -10.99 0.13
N ALA A 191 5.75 -11.36 0.52
CA ALA A 191 6.95 -10.61 0.21
C ALA A 191 7.22 -10.53 -1.31
N ARG A 192 7.09 -11.65 -2.05
CA ARG A 192 7.25 -11.65 -3.52
C ARG A 192 6.27 -10.69 -4.20
N HIS A 193 5.02 -10.68 -3.76
CA HIS A 193 4.02 -9.81 -4.36
C HIS A 193 4.21 -8.34 -3.93
N MET A 194 4.62 -8.06 -2.68
CA MET A 194 5.04 -6.71 -2.27
C MET A 194 6.22 -6.20 -3.11
N ILE A 195 7.19 -7.07 -3.43
CA ILE A 195 8.30 -6.72 -4.34
C ILE A 195 7.74 -6.36 -5.73
N ASN A 196 6.82 -7.15 -6.29
CA ASN A 196 6.20 -6.79 -7.56
C ASN A 196 5.47 -5.45 -7.53
N ILE A 197 4.77 -5.12 -6.44
CA ILE A 197 4.09 -3.84 -6.24
C ILE A 197 5.09 -2.68 -6.27
N VAL A 198 6.20 -2.81 -5.54
CA VAL A 198 7.27 -1.79 -5.51
C VAL A 198 7.90 -1.63 -6.89
N ILE A 199 8.26 -2.73 -7.56
CA ILE A 199 8.84 -2.66 -8.91
C ILE A 199 7.82 -2.10 -9.90
N TYR A 200 6.54 -2.45 -9.80
CA TYR A 200 5.47 -1.89 -10.63
C TYR A 200 5.40 -0.37 -10.48
N ALA A 201 5.33 0.15 -9.25
CA ALA A 201 5.30 1.58 -8.97
C ALA A 201 6.49 2.33 -9.59
N ILE A 202 7.68 1.73 -9.50
CA ILE A 202 8.93 2.30 -10.03
C ILE A 202 8.98 2.31 -11.57
N THR A 203 8.42 1.29 -12.22
CA THR A 203 8.56 1.08 -13.67
C THR A 203 7.38 1.59 -14.51
N HIS A 204 6.21 1.75 -13.87
CA HIS A 204 4.96 2.22 -14.51
C HIS A 204 4.54 3.61 -14.04
N GLY A 205 5.18 4.13 -13.00
CA GLY A 205 5.05 5.54 -12.57
C GLY A 205 5.99 6.47 -13.32
N ASN A 206 5.94 7.76 -12.98
CA ASN A 206 6.82 8.79 -13.56
C ASN A 206 7.81 9.38 -12.52
N ILE A 207 7.89 8.78 -11.34
CA ILE A 207 8.79 9.15 -10.24
C ILE A 207 9.81 8.04 -10.08
N SER A 208 10.79 8.00 -10.97
CA SER A 208 11.80 6.93 -11.03
C SER A 208 13.24 7.43 -10.89
N ASP A 209 13.43 8.72 -10.69
CA ASP A 209 14.75 9.35 -10.52
C ASP A 209 15.25 9.15 -9.10
N TYR A 210 16.42 8.54 -8.97
CA TYR A 210 17.12 8.33 -7.70
C TYR A 210 18.54 8.90 -7.75
N SER A 211 18.82 9.86 -8.64
CA SER A 211 20.14 10.47 -8.79
C SER A 211 20.75 10.97 -7.48
N ASN A 212 19.90 11.36 -6.53
CA ASN A 212 20.29 11.93 -5.24
C ASN A 212 20.33 10.88 -4.11
N TYR A 213 20.02 9.61 -4.40
CA TYR A 213 20.05 8.52 -3.43
C TYR A 213 21.47 7.98 -3.20
N VAL A 214 22.31 8.01 -4.24
CA VAL A 214 23.72 7.61 -4.13
C VAL A 214 24.52 8.83 -3.66
N PRO A 215 25.22 8.77 -2.50
CA PRO A 215 26.03 9.90 -2.04
C PRO A 215 27.05 10.33 -3.10
N GLU A 216 27.26 11.64 -3.26
CA GLU A 216 28.21 12.17 -4.26
C GLU A 216 29.61 11.57 -4.13
N THR A 217 30.01 11.19 -2.92
CA THR A 217 31.28 10.52 -2.65
C THR A 217 31.39 9.16 -3.36
N VAL A 218 30.29 8.39 -3.40
CA VAL A 218 30.20 7.11 -4.11
C VAL A 218 30.11 7.31 -5.62
N LEU A 219 29.46 8.39 -6.08
CA LEU A 219 29.39 8.75 -7.50
C LEU A 219 30.74 9.20 -8.07
N LYS A 220 31.57 9.89 -7.29
CA LYS A 220 32.92 10.32 -7.69
C LYS A 220 33.88 9.14 -7.90
N ASP A 221 33.78 8.10 -7.06
CA ASP A 221 34.59 6.88 -7.19
C ASP A 221 34.06 5.91 -8.27
N SER A 222 32.83 6.12 -8.76
CA SER A 222 32.14 5.25 -9.73
C SER A 222 31.93 5.90 -11.10
N ALA A 223 32.63 7.01 -11.38
CA ALA A 223 32.53 7.78 -12.62
C ALA A 223 32.69 6.95 -13.91
N ASP A 224 33.20 5.72 -13.83
CA ASP A 224 33.43 4.80 -14.95
C ASP A 224 32.37 3.69 -15.14
N LYS A 225 31.27 3.61 -14.37
CA LYS A 225 30.37 2.43 -14.40
C LYS A 225 28.92 2.63 -14.87
N GLY A 226 28.59 3.72 -15.56
CA GLY A 226 27.31 3.82 -16.28
C GLY A 226 26.07 3.59 -15.41
N LEU A 227 26.10 4.02 -14.15
CA LEU A 227 24.98 3.89 -13.22
C LEU A 227 23.75 4.60 -13.79
N ARG A 228 22.68 3.84 -14.06
CA ARG A 228 21.41 4.40 -14.51
C ARG A 228 20.85 5.29 -13.40
N LYS A 229 20.45 6.51 -13.74
CA LYS A 229 19.87 7.48 -12.77
C LYS A 229 18.35 7.35 -12.62
N LYS A 230 17.72 6.64 -13.56
CA LYS A 230 16.29 6.38 -13.60
C LYS A 230 16.05 4.89 -13.71
N ALA A 231 14.94 4.42 -13.16
CA ALA A 231 14.50 3.06 -13.43
C ALA A 231 14.17 2.89 -14.92
N PRO A 232 14.43 1.71 -15.51
CA PRO A 232 13.98 1.41 -16.86
C PRO A 232 12.45 1.48 -16.93
N THR A 233 11.92 2.10 -17.96
CA THR A 233 10.49 2.01 -18.30
C THR A 233 10.19 0.64 -18.88
N VAL A 234 8.93 0.18 -18.77
CA VAL A 234 8.48 -1.16 -19.22
C VAL A 234 8.87 -1.48 -20.68
N THR A 235 8.98 -0.46 -21.54
CA THR A 235 9.43 -0.58 -22.94
C THR A 235 10.91 -0.94 -23.10
N GLN A 236 11.70 -0.82 -22.05
CA GLN A 236 13.10 -1.25 -21.97
C GLN A 236 13.16 -2.57 -21.19
N LYS A 237 12.63 -3.66 -21.77
CA LYS A 237 12.86 -5.00 -21.21
C LYS A 237 14.37 -5.24 -21.14
N LEU A 238 14.81 -5.69 -19.96
CA LEU A 238 16.17 -6.12 -19.63
C LEU A 238 16.68 -7.20 -20.59
#